data_AF-L9ZGN4-F1
#
_entry.id   AF-L9ZGN4-F1
#
_cell.length_a   1.000
_cell.length_b   1.000
_cell.length_c   1.000
_cell.angle_alpha   90.00
_cell.angle_beta   90.00
_cell.angle_gamma   90.00
#
_symmetry.space_group_name_H-M   'P 1'
#
loop_
_entity.id
_entity.type
_entity.pdbx_description
1 polymer ?
#
loop_
_entity_poly.entity_id
_entity_poly.type
_entity_poly.pdbx_seq_one_letter_code
_entity_poly.pdbx_strand_id
1 'polypeptide(L)' 'MFVREAVDQLLESALAPIEPFVAAATVLTVLWQWYLLTGGLERAADLSRAAAATAVGVPLGVWLLLALV' A
#
# COMPACT_ATOMS: atom_id res chain seq x y z
N MET A 1 -27.19 17.69 9.60
CA MET A 1 -25.79 17.99 9.96
C MET A 1 -25.37 17.17 11.17
N PHE A 2 -26.02 17.34 12.33
CA PHE A 2 -25.76 16.59 13.58
C PHE A 2 -25.70 15.05 13.45
N VAL A 3 -26.63 14.44 12.70
CA VAL A 3 -26.66 12.98 12.52
C VAL A 3 -25.43 12.45 11.75
N ARG A 4 -24.90 13.22 10.79
CA ARG A 4 -23.72 12.81 10.00
C ARG A 4 -22.47 12.79 10.86
N GLU A 5 -22.25 13.82 11.67
CA GLU A 5 -21.10 13.90 12.58
C GLU A 5 -21.11 12.77 13.63
N ALA A 6 -22.29 12.42 14.15
CA ALA A 6 -22.42 11.30 15.08
C ALA A 6 -22.11 9.95 14.43
N VAL A 7 -22.48 9.77 13.16
CA VAL A 7 -22.13 8.57 12.38
C VAL A 7 -20.64 8.51 12.08
N ASP A 8 -20.02 9.63 11.70
CA ASP A 8 -18.59 9.68 11.39
C ASP A 8 -17.75 9.35 12.65
N GLN A 9 -18.09 9.90 13.82
CA GLN A 9 -17.43 9.57 15.09
C GLN A 9 -17.60 8.12 15.52
N LEU A 10 -18.78 7.54 15.28
CA LEU A 10 -19.04 6.13 15.57
C LEU A 10 -18.17 5.22 14.70
N LEU A 11 -18.06 5.53 13.41
CA LEU A 11 -17.24 4.77 12.47
C LEU A 11 -15.76 4.85 12.82
N GLU A 12 -15.26 6.05 13.12
CA GLU A 12 -13.87 6.24 13.50
C GLU A 12 -13.52 5.47 14.79
N SER A 13 -14.40 5.53 15.80
CA SER A 13 -14.22 4.75 17.03
C SER A 13 -14.26 3.23 16.81
N ALA A 14 -15.09 2.77 15.87
CA ALA A 14 -15.21 1.36 15.54
C ALA A 14 -14.02 0.84 14.72
N LEU A 15 -13.40 1.67 13.89
CA LEU A 15 -12.29 1.29 13.00
C LEU A 15 -10.91 1.52 13.61
N ALA A 16 -10.75 2.47 14.53
CA ALA A 16 -9.47 2.76 15.19
C ALA A 16 -8.71 1.51 15.71
N PRO A 17 -9.37 0.47 16.27
CA PRO A 17 -8.66 -0.73 16.71
C PRO A 17 -8.05 -1.57 15.57
N ILE A 18 -8.63 -1.53 14.37
CA ILE A 18 -8.21 -2.35 13.22
C ILE A 18 -7.26 -1.61 12.27
N GLU A 19 -7.28 -0.27 12.27
CA GLU A 19 -6.37 0.58 11.48
C GLU A 19 -4.90 0.13 11.47
N PRO A 20 -4.23 -0.17 12.61
CA PRO A 20 -2.83 -0.61 12.56
C PRO A 20 -2.64 -1.93 11.81
N PHE A 21 -3.61 -2.85 11.88
CA PHE A 21 -3.57 -4.11 11.15
C PHE A 21 -3.84 -3.91 9.66
N VAL A 22 -4.74 -3.01 9.31
CA VAL A 22 -4.97 -2.61 7.91
C VAL A 22 -3.71 -1.97 7.33
N ALA A 23 -3.07 -1.06 8.06
CA ALA A 23 -1.81 -0.45 7.64
C ALA A 23 -0.71 -1.51 7.42
N ALA A 24 -0.56 -2.44 8.36
CA ALA A 24 0.39 -3.55 8.22
C ALA A 24 0.08 -4.45 7.01
N ALA A 25 -1.19 -4.79 6.79
CA ALA A 25 -1.64 -5.58 5.65
C ALA A 25 -1.39 -4.84 4.31
N THR A 26 -1.59 -3.53 4.28
CA THR A 26 -1.29 -2.67 3.13
C THR A 26 0.20 -2.71 2.80
N VAL A 27 1.07 -2.52 3.79
CA VAL A 27 2.53 -2.61 3.60
C VAL A 27 2.94 -4.00 3.09
N LEU A 28 2.41 -5.07 3.69
CA LEU A 28 2.72 -6.44 3.27
C LEU A 28 2.27 -6.70 1.83
N THR A 29 1.10 -6.19 1.45
CA THR A 29 0.58 -6.30 0.09
C THR A 29 1.48 -5.57 -0.90
N VAL A 30 1.95 -4.37 -0.57
CA VAL A 30 2.89 -3.62 -1.43
C VAL A 30 4.23 -4.35 -1.57
N LEU A 31 4.76 -4.94 -0.50
CA LEU A 31 5.98 -5.75 -0.56
C LEU A 31 5.80 -6.98 -1.48
N TRP A 32 4.64 -7.63 -1.38
CA TRP A 32 4.30 -8.76 -2.25
C TRP A 32 4.18 -8.34 -3.72
N GLN A 33 3.50 -7.22 -4.00
CA GLN A 33 3.41 -6.64 -5.34
C GLN A 33 4.78 -6.30 -5.90
N TRP A 34 5.64 -5.66 -5.08
CA TRP A 34 7.00 -5.31 -5.47
C TRP A 34 7.80 -6.55 -5.88
N TYR A 35 7.71 -7.63 -5.10
CA TYR A 35 8.38 -8.90 -5.40
C TYR A 35 7.92 -9.50 -6.74
N LEU A 36 6.61 -9.60 -6.97
CA LEU A 36 6.04 -10.19 -8.19
C LEU A 36 6.37 -9.36 -9.44
N LEU A 37 6.18 -8.04 -9.35
CA LEU A 37 6.41 -7.13 -10.49
C LEU A 37 7.90 -7.02 -10.83
N THR A 38 8.79 -7.04 -9.82
CA THR A 38 10.24 -7.07 -10.05
C THR A 38 10.62 -8.30 -10.87
N GLY A 39 10.16 -9.49 -10.46
CA GLY A 39 10.45 -10.73 -11.19
C GLY A 39 9.79 -10.79 -12.57
N GLY A 40 8.63 -10.15 -12.74
CA GLY A 40 7.98 -9.99 -14.04
C GLY A 40 8.79 -9.12 -14.99
N LEU A 41 9.26 -7.95 -14.52
CA LEU A 41 10.07 -7.02 -15.30
C LEU A 41 11.46 -7.55 -15.63
N GLU A 42 12.11 -8.27 -14.71
CA GLU A 42 13.38 -8.96 -14.96
C GLU A 42 13.29 -9.82 -16.23
N ARG A 43 12.21 -10.60 -16.37
CA ARG A 43 12.01 -11.47 -17.54
C ARG A 43 11.47 -10.75 -18.78
N ALA A 44 10.56 -9.80 -18.61
CA ALA A 44 9.87 -9.16 -19.72
C ALA A 44 10.73 -8.09 -20.42
N ALA A 45 11.63 -7.44 -19.69
CA ALA A 45 12.45 -6.34 -20.18
C ALA A 45 13.96 -6.64 -20.12
N ASP A 46 14.36 -7.88 -19.80
CA ASP A 46 15.76 -8.31 -19.66
C ASP A 46 16.58 -7.38 -18.75
N LEU A 47 15.95 -6.95 -17.65
CA LEU A 47 16.55 -6.01 -16.71
C LEU A 47 17.27 -6.77 -15.60
N SER A 48 18.35 -6.17 -15.09
CA SER A 48 18.91 -6.64 -13.82
C SER A 48 17.85 -6.54 -12.71
N ARG A 49 17.89 -7.48 -11.78
CA ARG A 49 16.95 -7.51 -10.65
C ARG A 49 16.91 -6.19 -9.87
N ALA A 50 18.06 -5.51 -9.74
CA ALA A 50 18.14 -4.21 -9.09
C ALA A 50 17.44 -3.09 -9.88
N ALA A 51 17.62 -3.05 -11.21
CA ALA A 51 16.95 -2.09 -12.08
C ALA A 51 15.42 -2.30 -12.08
N ALA A 52 14.97 -3.55 -12.22
CA ALA A 52 13.55 -3.91 -12.14
C ALA A 52 12.95 -3.56 -10.77
N ALA A 53 13.66 -3.88 -9.68
CA ALA A 53 13.23 -3.56 -8.32
C ALA A 53 13.08 -2.05 -8.12
N THR A 54 13.99 -1.25 -8.67
CA THR A 54 13.92 0.21 -8.55
C THR A 54 12.78 0.78 -9.38
N ALA A 55 12.62 0.31 -10.62
CA ALA A 55 11.56 0.75 -11.53
C ALA A 55 10.15 0.49 -10.98
N VAL A 56 9.96 -0.62 -10.26
CA VAL A 56 8.70 -0.95 -9.59
C VAL A 56 8.58 -0.27 -8.23
N GLY A 57 9.68 -0.21 -7.46
CA GLY A 57 9.68 0.25 -6.09
C GLY A 57 9.37 1.74 -5.95
N VAL A 58 9.85 2.58 -6.87
CA VAL A 58 9.60 4.04 -6.85
C VAL A 58 8.10 4.37 -6.92
N PRO A 59 7.35 3.94 -7.96
CA PRO A 59 5.92 4.24 -8.04
C PRO A 59 5.12 3.59 -6.90
N LEU A 60 5.44 2.35 -6.52
CA LEU A 60 4.77 1.68 -5.39
C LEU A 60 5.02 2.40 -4.06
N GLY A 61 6.25 2.87 -3.82
CA GLY A 61 6.61 3.61 -2.61
C GLY A 61 5.85 4.93 -2.51
N VAL A 62 5.79 5.70 -3.60
CA VAL A 62 4.98 6.93 -3.65
C VAL A 62 3.51 6.63 -3.38
N TRP A 63 2.95 5.60 -4.01
CA TRP A 63 1.56 5.20 -3.80
C TRP A 63 1.28 4.77 -2.35
N LEU A 64 2.20 4.00 -1.74
CA LEU A 64 2.07 3.58 -0.35
C LEU A 64 2.06 4.77 0.61
N LEU A 65 2.91 5.77 0.39
CA LEU A 65 2.92 6.99 1.20
C LEU A 65 1.58 7.72 1.10
N LEU A 66 1.01 7.84 -0.10
CA LEU A 66 -0.30 8.46 -0.30
C LEU A 66 -1.45 7.64 0.32
N ALA A 67 -1.29 6.32 0.44
CA ALA A 67 -2.31 5.45 1.02
C ALA A 67 -2.30 5.43 2.55
N LEU A 68 -1.21 5.88 3.19
CA LEU A 68 -1.02 5.86 4.64
C LEU A 68 -1.11 7.24 5.29
N VAL A 69 -1.32 8.30 4.50
CA VAL A 69 -1.45 9.70 4.93
C VAL A 69 -2.85 10.18 4.62
#